data_AF-A0A5N7Z7L9-F1
#
_entry.id   AF-A0A5N7Z7L9-F1
#
_cell.length_a   1.000
_cell.length_b   1.000
_cell.length_c   1.000
_cell.angle_alpha   90.00
_cell.angle_beta   90.00
_cell.angle_gamma   90.00
#
_symmetry.space_group_name_H-M   'P 1'
#
loop_
_entity.id
_entity.type
_entity.pdbx_description
1 polymer ?
#
loop_
_entity_poly.entity_id
_entity_poly.type
_entity_poly.pdbx_seq_one_letter_code
_entity_poly.pdbx_strand_id
1 'polypeptide(L)'
;LADSLSGLLGKPSSYFQTELRRARANKNRYYLLARKLSYTQYMKMKSFPLFNLGAYKGGMITEQKTVREHPIGKIAERTIGYERQDEGGKETRVGIEGAFGAYLNGKDGQRLMQKIAKNQWKPISDNNEIEPRDGYDIISTIDVYIQDIAHHALLKQLELYEADHGCVVVMETNTGEIKAISNLGRTSDGSYYETINYAVAESHEPGSTFKLVDLIALLDDRKVDTSKVYDSKGGDITYYNRHVRDSKRGGYGKVTLAKGFEVSSNTVMVQAVYDNYKDNPRQFVNRINNLGLDRPLGLPFKGEGRPFIPQPGEKGWSGVALPWMAFGYGVSITPLQTLTLYNAVANNGEMVKPQFVKEIKEWNKTIKKYDKQVLNPKICSDETLKKVHAILENVVKRGTGSKLYSKDFSMAGKTGTAQVDYHKGDGQMYYASSFAGYFPADKPKYSCIVVVHKPNTSKGLYYGADVAGPVFKRIAQKIFTDVPSTNEVKKLNRKILNQEQSYAAYYDKVQKKDNIVPNVKGMTGMDAVALLENFGLKVKIKGIGKVKQQSILPGQVFTKNQVITLELS
;
A
#
# COMPACT_ATOMS: atom_id res chain seq x y z
N LEU A 1 7.54 15.30 -45.70
CA LEU A 1 6.93 14.26 -44.83
C LEU A 1 7.98 13.28 -44.32
N ALA A 2 8.71 12.58 -45.19
CA ALA A 2 9.68 11.55 -44.77
C ALA A 2 10.76 12.07 -43.79
N ASP A 3 11.28 13.28 -44.00
CA ASP A 3 12.26 13.90 -43.08
C ASP A 3 11.67 14.23 -41.71
N SER A 4 10.43 14.70 -41.69
CA SER A 4 9.70 14.99 -40.45
C SER A 4 9.41 13.71 -39.65
N LEU A 5 9.04 12.64 -40.34
CA LEU A 5 8.87 11.31 -39.74
C LEU A 5 10.19 10.76 -39.19
N SER A 6 11.28 10.93 -39.95
CA SER A 6 12.63 10.53 -39.52
C SER A 6 13.03 11.18 -38.20
N GLY A 7 12.89 12.50 -38.11
CA GLY A 7 13.25 13.25 -36.90
C GLY A 7 12.42 12.91 -35.66
N LEU A 8 11.22 12.32 -35.80
CA LEU A 8 10.37 11.95 -34.66
C LEU A 8 10.45 10.47 -34.29
N LEU A 9 10.56 9.59 -35.30
CA LEU A 9 10.44 8.15 -35.13
C LEU A 9 11.80 7.43 -35.18
N GLY A 10 12.90 8.16 -35.40
CA GLY A 10 14.27 7.64 -35.30
C GLY A 10 14.69 6.68 -36.42
N LYS A 11 13.90 6.56 -37.49
CA LYS A 11 14.26 5.77 -38.69
C LYS A 11 14.68 6.70 -39.83
N PRO A 12 15.60 6.29 -40.73
CA PRO A 12 16.05 7.14 -41.83
C PRO A 12 14.91 7.65 -42.74
N SER A 13 15.04 8.84 -43.31
CA SER A 13 14.06 9.38 -44.27
C SER A 13 13.83 8.45 -45.47
N SER A 14 14.90 7.79 -45.94
CA SER A 14 14.85 6.84 -47.05
C SER A 14 13.95 5.63 -46.75
N TYR A 15 13.90 5.18 -45.50
CA TYR A 15 13.01 4.10 -45.07
C TYR A 15 11.54 4.52 -45.25
N PHE A 16 11.14 5.68 -44.70
CA PHE A 16 9.76 6.16 -44.81
C PHE A 16 9.37 6.47 -46.26
N GLN A 17 10.29 7.03 -47.05
CA GLN A 17 10.03 7.29 -48.46
C GLN A 17 9.79 6.01 -49.24
N THR A 18 10.63 4.98 -49.03
CA THR A 18 10.51 3.67 -49.70
C THR A 18 9.20 2.99 -49.33
N GLU A 19 8.90 2.93 -48.03
CA GLU A 19 7.69 2.27 -47.53
C GLU A 19 6.40 2.95 -48.00
N LEU A 20 6.34 4.28 -47.97
CA LEU A 20 5.17 5.03 -48.44
C LEU A 20 4.98 4.88 -49.96
N ARG A 21 6.08 4.88 -50.74
CA ARG A 21 6.02 4.64 -52.19
C ARG A 21 5.58 3.22 -52.51
N ARG A 22 6.09 2.22 -51.79
CA ARG A 22 5.69 0.80 -51.91
C ARG A 22 4.21 0.62 -51.58
N ALA A 23 3.74 1.19 -50.47
CA ALA A 23 2.33 1.16 -50.09
C ALA A 23 1.43 1.77 -51.18
N ARG A 24 1.86 2.90 -51.77
CA ARG A 24 1.15 3.54 -52.88
C ARG A 24 1.15 2.68 -54.15
N ALA A 25 2.29 2.10 -54.52
CA ALA A 25 2.42 1.22 -55.70
C ALA A 25 1.52 -0.02 -55.58
N ASN A 26 1.45 -0.61 -54.38
CA ASN A 26 0.58 -1.75 -54.07
C ASN A 26 -0.90 -1.35 -53.88
N LYS A 27 -1.25 -0.07 -54.05
CA LYS A 27 -2.60 0.47 -53.85
C LYS A 27 -3.15 0.20 -52.44
N ASN A 28 -2.27 0.14 -51.43
CA ASN A 28 -2.68 0.00 -50.03
C ASN A 28 -3.48 1.23 -49.61
N ARG A 29 -4.71 1.02 -49.13
CA ARG A 29 -5.59 2.10 -48.67
C ARG A 29 -5.08 2.76 -47.39
N TYR A 30 -4.43 1.98 -46.53
CA TYR A 30 -3.89 2.44 -45.24
C TYR A 30 -2.47 1.91 -45.06
N TYR A 31 -1.61 2.75 -44.47
CA TYR A 31 -0.26 2.37 -44.05
C TYR A 31 -0.07 2.80 -42.60
N LEU A 32 0.28 1.84 -41.74
CA LEU A 32 0.53 2.10 -40.33
C LEU A 32 1.87 2.83 -40.18
N LEU A 33 1.83 4.09 -39.76
CA LEU A 33 3.03 4.92 -39.58
C LEU A 33 3.71 4.68 -38.23
N ALA A 34 2.92 4.68 -37.15
CA ALA A 34 3.41 4.56 -35.79
C ALA A 34 2.32 4.03 -34.85
N ARG A 35 2.75 3.51 -33.69
CA ARG A 35 1.89 3.08 -32.59
C ARG A 35 2.42 3.71 -31.29
N LYS A 36 1.57 3.80 -30.26
CA LYS A 36 1.95 4.24 -28.90
C LYS A 36 2.60 5.64 -28.87
N LEU A 37 2.11 6.57 -29.68
CA LEU A 37 2.55 7.96 -29.66
C LEU A 37 1.98 8.65 -28.41
N SER A 38 2.80 9.44 -27.71
CA SER A 38 2.28 10.36 -26.69
C SER A 38 1.46 11.47 -27.35
N TYR A 39 0.59 12.14 -26.57
CA TYR A 39 -0.21 13.25 -27.09
C TYR A 39 0.66 14.35 -27.73
N THR A 40 1.81 14.67 -27.12
CA THR A 40 2.78 15.64 -27.66
C THR A 40 3.37 15.19 -28.99
N GLN A 41 3.74 13.90 -29.12
CA GLN A 41 4.25 13.34 -30.38
C GLN A 41 3.17 13.33 -31.47
N TYR A 42 1.94 13.00 -31.10
CA TYR A 42 0.79 13.05 -31.99
C TYR A 42 0.51 14.46 -32.51
N MET A 43 0.49 15.46 -31.63
CA MET A 43 0.32 16.86 -32.02
C MET A 43 1.45 17.34 -32.93
N LYS A 44 2.68 16.90 -32.67
CA LYS A 44 3.82 17.14 -33.55
C LYS A 44 3.62 16.48 -34.94
N MET A 45 3.20 15.22 -35.00
CA MET A 45 2.87 14.55 -36.26
C MET A 45 1.78 15.26 -37.05
N LYS A 46 0.73 15.76 -36.40
CA LYS A 46 -0.33 16.53 -37.05
C LYS A 46 0.19 17.75 -37.80
N SER A 47 1.30 18.33 -37.35
CA SER A 47 1.93 19.49 -38.00
C SER A 47 2.75 19.16 -39.25
N PHE A 48 3.03 17.87 -39.52
CA PHE A 48 3.93 17.47 -40.60
C PHE A 48 3.33 17.72 -41.99
N PRO A 49 4.19 17.93 -43.02
CA PRO A 49 3.74 18.09 -44.40
C PRO A 49 2.91 16.88 -44.84
N LEU A 50 1.86 17.13 -45.62
CA LEU A 50 0.76 16.21 -45.93
C LEU A 50 -0.23 16.07 -44.76
N PHE A 51 0.19 15.72 -43.55
CA PHE A 51 -0.77 15.53 -42.44
C PHE A 51 -1.50 16.80 -41.99
N ASN A 52 -0.88 17.96 -42.17
CA ASN A 52 -1.48 19.26 -41.84
C ASN A 52 -2.49 19.79 -42.89
N LEU A 53 -2.67 19.10 -44.02
CA LEU A 53 -3.55 19.55 -45.12
C LEU A 53 -5.05 19.23 -44.90
N GLY A 54 -5.41 18.70 -43.72
CA GLY A 54 -6.78 18.33 -43.36
C GLY A 54 -7.22 16.96 -43.89
N ALA A 55 -8.43 16.53 -43.52
CA ALA A 55 -8.91 15.17 -43.74
C ALA A 55 -8.96 14.74 -45.22
N TYR A 56 -9.26 15.68 -46.14
CA TYR A 56 -9.46 15.38 -47.56
C TYR A 56 -8.18 15.43 -48.41
N LYS A 57 -7.15 16.16 -47.97
CA LYS A 57 -5.90 16.34 -48.72
C LYS A 57 -4.69 15.66 -48.04
N GLY A 58 -4.75 15.46 -46.73
CA GLY A 58 -3.63 14.99 -45.92
C GLY A 58 -3.64 13.51 -45.52
N GLY A 59 -4.83 12.91 -45.40
CA GLY A 59 -4.98 11.46 -45.26
C GLY A 59 -4.37 10.83 -44.00
N MET A 60 -4.49 11.47 -42.83
CA MET A 60 -4.09 10.89 -41.56
C MET A 60 -5.30 10.33 -40.80
N ILE A 61 -5.23 9.06 -40.41
CA ILE A 61 -6.22 8.41 -39.55
C ILE A 61 -5.55 8.11 -38.22
N THR A 62 -6.23 8.46 -37.13
CA THR A 62 -5.73 8.20 -35.79
C THR A 62 -6.75 7.44 -34.98
N GLU A 63 -6.28 6.40 -34.32
CA GLU A 63 -7.03 5.67 -33.31
C GLU A 63 -6.50 6.09 -31.96
N GLN A 64 -7.36 6.71 -31.15
CA GLN A 64 -7.04 7.02 -29.77
C GLN A 64 -7.16 5.74 -28.95
N LYS A 65 -6.16 5.48 -28.10
CA LYS A 65 -6.20 4.40 -27.11
C LYS A 65 -5.85 4.99 -25.76
N THR A 66 -6.72 4.80 -24.78
CA THR A 66 -6.42 5.10 -23.39
C THR A 66 -5.50 4.02 -22.85
N VAL A 67 -4.44 4.43 -22.16
CA VAL A 67 -3.48 3.52 -21.52
C VAL A 67 -3.47 3.84 -20.04
N ARG A 68 -3.53 2.80 -19.19
CA ARG A 68 -3.33 2.95 -17.75
C ARG A 68 -1.82 3.12 -17.49
N GLU A 69 -1.44 4.25 -16.92
CA GLU A 69 -0.06 4.49 -16.51
C GLU A 69 0.13 4.20 -15.02
N HIS A 70 1.30 3.65 -14.69
CA HIS A 70 1.71 3.33 -13.33
C HIS A 70 3.01 4.10 -13.01
N PRO A 71 2.93 5.30 -12.41
CA PRO A 71 4.09 6.18 -12.22
C PRO A 71 5.20 5.55 -11.36
N ILE A 72 4.84 4.66 -10.43
CA ILE A 72 5.78 3.93 -9.56
C ILE A 72 6.20 2.56 -10.15
N GLY A 73 6.00 2.37 -11.45
CA GLY A 73 6.34 1.14 -12.15
C GLY A 73 5.51 -0.05 -11.66
N LYS A 74 6.18 -1.18 -11.39
CA LYS A 74 5.55 -2.45 -10.98
C LYS A 74 5.40 -2.61 -9.47
N ILE A 75 5.76 -1.61 -8.67
CA ILE A 75 5.64 -1.67 -7.22
C ILE A 75 4.16 -1.73 -6.84
N ALA A 76 3.79 -2.70 -5.99
CA ALA A 76 2.41 -2.98 -5.59
C ALA A 76 1.44 -3.24 -6.77
N GLU A 77 1.94 -3.58 -7.97
CA GLU A 77 1.12 -3.78 -9.18
C GLU A 77 -0.04 -4.74 -8.92
N ARG A 78 0.18 -5.80 -8.14
CA ARG A 78 -0.87 -6.77 -7.83
C ARG A 78 -1.95 -6.23 -6.88
N THR A 79 -1.59 -5.38 -5.93
CA THR A 79 -2.54 -4.76 -4.99
C THR A 79 -3.30 -3.61 -5.64
N ILE A 80 -2.61 -2.73 -6.37
CA ILE A 80 -3.25 -1.69 -7.19
C ILE A 80 -4.18 -2.39 -8.17
N GLY A 81 -3.65 -3.40 -8.85
CA GLY A 81 -4.39 -4.29 -9.71
C GLY A 81 -4.53 -3.76 -11.12
N TYR A 82 -5.41 -4.42 -11.87
CA TYR A 82 -5.71 -4.11 -13.25
C TYR A 82 -7.01 -4.80 -13.65
N GLU A 83 -7.61 -4.29 -14.72
CA GLU A 83 -8.69 -4.93 -15.45
C GLU A 83 -8.15 -5.31 -16.83
N ARG A 84 -8.17 -6.60 -17.16
CA ARG A 84 -7.72 -7.13 -18.45
C ARG A 84 -8.77 -8.08 -19.00
N GLN A 85 -8.97 -8.02 -20.31
CA GLN A 85 -9.77 -9.00 -21.04
C GLN A 85 -8.82 -9.80 -21.94
N ASP A 86 -8.88 -11.12 -21.86
CA ASP A 86 -8.11 -11.99 -22.75
C ASP A 86 -8.77 -12.13 -24.14
N GLU A 87 -8.06 -12.75 -25.08
CA GLU A 87 -8.57 -12.99 -26.45
C GLU A 87 -9.84 -13.86 -26.48
N GLY A 88 -10.08 -14.65 -25.43
CA GLY A 88 -11.29 -15.46 -25.24
C GLY A 88 -12.45 -14.69 -24.57
N GLY A 89 -12.27 -13.40 -24.28
CA GLY A 89 -13.28 -12.54 -23.66
C GLY A 89 -13.38 -12.65 -22.14
N LYS A 90 -12.51 -13.43 -21.48
CA LYS A 90 -12.51 -13.58 -20.02
C LYS A 90 -11.91 -12.33 -19.36
N GLU A 91 -12.70 -11.72 -18.51
CA GLU A 91 -12.28 -10.56 -17.72
C GLU A 91 -11.54 -11.01 -16.45
N THR A 92 -10.34 -10.48 -16.27
CA THR A 92 -9.53 -10.62 -15.06
C THR A 92 -9.50 -9.28 -14.36
N ARG A 93 -10.14 -9.22 -13.20
CA ARG A 93 -10.23 -8.04 -12.32
C ARG A 93 -9.53 -8.34 -11.02
N VAL A 94 -8.47 -7.60 -10.71
CA VAL A 94 -7.61 -7.87 -9.56
C VAL A 94 -7.27 -6.58 -8.83
N GLY A 95 -6.90 -6.66 -7.56
CA GLY A 95 -6.52 -5.51 -6.74
C GLY A 95 -7.64 -4.49 -6.54
N ILE A 96 -7.24 -3.25 -6.26
CA ILE A 96 -8.13 -2.10 -6.05
C ILE A 96 -8.92 -1.79 -7.33
N GLU A 97 -8.27 -1.83 -8.49
CA GLU A 97 -8.93 -1.66 -9.80
C GLU A 97 -10.11 -2.62 -9.95
N GLY A 98 -9.88 -3.91 -9.70
CA GLY A 98 -10.92 -4.92 -9.82
C GLY A 98 -12.01 -4.82 -8.77
N ALA A 99 -11.64 -4.49 -7.53
CA ALA A 99 -12.57 -4.40 -6.39
C ALA A 99 -13.48 -3.16 -6.47
N PHE A 100 -12.97 -2.07 -7.04
CA PHE A 100 -13.66 -0.77 -7.11
C PHE A 100 -13.92 -0.29 -8.54
N GLY A 101 -13.83 -1.18 -9.54
CA GLY A 101 -14.06 -0.86 -10.95
C GLY A 101 -15.41 -0.17 -11.21
N ALA A 102 -16.44 -0.47 -10.42
CA ALA A 102 -17.74 0.22 -10.50
C ALA A 102 -17.67 1.74 -10.25
N TYR A 103 -16.66 2.21 -9.50
CA TYR A 103 -16.39 3.63 -9.31
C TYR A 103 -15.43 4.18 -10.36
N LEU A 104 -14.43 3.39 -10.80
CA LEU A 104 -13.37 3.82 -11.71
C LEU A 104 -13.79 3.90 -13.18
N ASN A 105 -14.71 3.03 -13.62
CA ASN A 105 -15.00 2.87 -15.06
C ASN A 105 -15.87 3.99 -15.63
N GLY A 106 -16.42 4.87 -14.78
CA GLY A 106 -17.29 5.96 -15.23
C GLY A 106 -18.55 5.46 -15.93
N LYS A 107 -19.07 6.25 -16.87
CA LYS A 107 -20.14 5.83 -17.78
C LYS A 107 -19.79 6.21 -19.21
N ASP A 108 -19.84 5.22 -20.09
CA ASP A 108 -19.58 5.43 -21.51
C ASP A 108 -20.59 6.42 -22.12
N GLY A 109 -20.08 7.30 -22.97
CA GLY A 109 -20.89 8.15 -23.82
C GLY A 109 -21.45 7.38 -25.01
N GLN A 110 -22.42 7.98 -25.71
CA GLN A 110 -23.01 7.40 -26.91
C GLN A 110 -23.07 8.45 -28.00
N ARG A 111 -22.65 8.08 -29.21
CA ARG A 111 -22.74 8.94 -30.38
C ARG A 111 -23.25 8.15 -31.58
N LEU A 112 -24.22 8.73 -32.29
CA LEU A 112 -24.72 8.15 -33.52
C LEU A 112 -23.68 8.27 -34.64
N MET A 113 -23.42 7.14 -35.29
CA MET A 113 -22.46 7.04 -36.40
C MET A 113 -23.17 6.45 -37.61
N GLN A 114 -23.08 7.11 -38.77
CA GLN A 114 -23.56 6.57 -40.04
C GLN A 114 -22.52 5.62 -40.64
N LYS A 115 -22.92 4.39 -40.95
CA LYS A 115 -22.09 3.47 -41.72
C LYS A 115 -22.09 3.88 -43.20
N ILE A 116 -20.94 4.28 -43.71
CA ILE A 116 -20.70 4.61 -45.12
C ILE A 116 -20.15 3.37 -45.85
N ALA A 117 -20.27 3.36 -47.18
CA ALA A 117 -19.67 2.33 -48.05
C ALA A 117 -18.21 1.99 -47.66
N LYS A 118 -17.86 0.70 -47.78
CA LYS A 118 -16.54 0.14 -47.43
C LYS A 118 -16.21 0.19 -45.91
N ASN A 119 -17.17 -0.07 -45.04
CA ASN A 119 -17.03 -0.20 -43.57
C ASN A 119 -16.48 1.05 -42.86
N GLN A 120 -16.74 2.25 -43.39
CA GLN A 120 -16.40 3.49 -42.70
C GLN A 120 -17.57 3.97 -41.84
N TRP A 121 -17.27 4.65 -40.74
CA TRP A 121 -18.26 5.25 -39.85
C TRP A 121 -18.05 6.77 -39.82
N LYS A 122 -19.12 7.54 -40.01
CA LYS A 122 -19.11 9.00 -39.95
C LYS A 122 -19.98 9.46 -38.78
N PRO A 123 -19.47 10.29 -37.85
CA PRO A 123 -20.30 10.84 -36.80
C PRO A 123 -21.41 11.69 -37.40
N ILE A 124 -22.64 11.43 -36.98
CA ILE A 124 -23.77 12.30 -37.26
C ILE A 124 -23.84 13.26 -36.08
N SER A 125 -23.78 14.57 -36.34
CA SER A 125 -24.07 15.57 -35.32
C SER A 125 -25.58 15.53 -35.11
N ASP A 126 -26.01 15.00 -33.96
CA ASP A 126 -27.42 14.83 -33.63
C ASP A 126 -27.66 15.23 -32.16
N ASN A 127 -28.89 15.60 -31.82
CA ASN A 127 -29.27 15.99 -30.45
C ASN A 127 -29.24 14.81 -29.45
N ASN A 128 -28.97 13.59 -29.93
CA ASN A 128 -28.93 12.35 -29.16
C ASN A 128 -27.51 11.93 -28.73
N GLU A 129 -26.52 12.83 -28.82
CA GLU A 129 -25.17 12.58 -28.31
C GLU A 129 -25.17 12.62 -26.77
N ILE A 130 -24.73 11.54 -26.14
CA ILE A 130 -24.55 11.43 -24.68
C ILE A 130 -23.06 11.54 -24.40
N GLU A 131 -22.65 12.59 -23.71
CA GLU A 131 -21.26 12.75 -23.29
C GLU A 131 -20.87 11.67 -22.26
N PRO A 132 -19.66 11.10 -22.34
CA PRO A 132 -19.15 10.19 -21.33
C PRO A 132 -19.05 10.91 -19.98
N ARG A 133 -19.17 10.15 -18.90
CA ARG A 133 -18.91 10.63 -17.54
C ARG A 133 -17.67 9.95 -17.00
N ASP A 134 -16.74 10.75 -16.50
CA ASP A 134 -15.53 10.27 -15.89
C ASP A 134 -15.83 9.38 -14.68
N GLY A 135 -14.93 8.44 -14.41
CA GLY A 135 -14.94 7.69 -13.17
C GLY A 135 -14.52 8.54 -11.97
N TYR A 136 -14.70 7.98 -10.79
CA TYR A 136 -14.25 8.60 -9.54
C TYR A 136 -12.79 8.28 -9.25
N ASP A 137 -12.14 9.18 -8.51
CA ASP A 137 -10.81 8.99 -7.96
C ASP A 137 -10.88 8.08 -6.74
N ILE A 138 -9.94 7.13 -6.64
CA ILE A 138 -9.78 6.27 -5.47
C ILE A 138 -8.50 6.64 -4.75
N ILE A 139 -8.64 7.09 -3.52
CA ILE A 139 -7.52 7.40 -2.64
C ILE A 139 -7.22 6.16 -1.81
N SER A 140 -6.12 5.48 -2.14
CA SER A 140 -5.65 4.33 -1.36
C SER A 140 -5.07 4.76 -0.01
N THR A 141 -4.91 3.80 0.89
CA THR A 141 -4.22 4.00 2.17
C THR A 141 -2.70 3.81 2.05
N ILE A 142 -2.21 3.40 0.87
CA ILE A 142 -0.81 3.08 0.63
C ILE A 142 0.01 4.36 0.65
N ASP A 143 1.05 4.37 1.47
CA ASP A 143 2.07 5.41 1.49
C ASP A 143 3.21 5.01 0.56
N VAL A 144 3.50 5.84 -0.44
CA VAL A 144 4.49 5.52 -1.49
C VAL A 144 5.89 5.32 -0.91
N TYR A 145 6.28 6.06 0.13
CA TYR A 145 7.59 5.92 0.76
C TYR A 145 7.68 4.62 1.56
N ILE A 146 6.67 4.32 2.37
CA ILE A 146 6.62 3.07 3.14
C ILE A 146 6.56 1.87 2.19
N GLN A 147 5.82 1.99 1.09
CA GLN A 147 5.70 0.97 0.06
C GLN A 147 7.04 0.68 -0.62
N ASP A 148 7.80 1.70 -0.99
CA ASP A 148 9.12 1.55 -1.58
C ASP A 148 10.10 0.84 -0.64
N ILE A 149 10.12 1.27 0.64
CA ILE A 149 10.93 0.65 1.69
C ILE A 149 10.59 -0.83 1.85
N ALA A 150 9.29 -1.16 1.93
CA ALA A 150 8.82 -2.52 2.13
C ALA A 150 9.15 -3.43 0.93
N HIS A 151 8.91 -2.94 -0.29
CA HIS A 151 9.19 -3.66 -1.53
C HIS A 151 10.68 -4.02 -1.64
N HIS A 152 11.57 -3.04 -1.52
CA HIS A 152 13.01 -3.27 -1.68
C HIS A 152 13.61 -4.07 -0.51
N ALA A 153 13.07 -3.93 0.70
CA ALA A 153 13.48 -4.74 1.83
C ALA A 153 13.16 -6.23 1.61
N LEU A 154 11.97 -6.53 1.12
CA LEU A 154 11.56 -7.90 0.78
C LEU A 154 12.35 -8.44 -0.42
N LEU A 155 12.42 -7.69 -1.52
CA LEU A 155 13.10 -8.09 -2.75
C LEU A 155 14.55 -8.52 -2.47
N LYS A 156 15.32 -7.69 -1.76
CA LYS A 156 16.71 -7.99 -1.39
C LYS A 156 16.84 -9.30 -0.61
N GLN A 157 15.86 -9.62 0.22
CA GLN A 157 15.88 -10.85 1.01
C GLN A 157 15.53 -12.07 0.17
N LEU A 158 14.53 -11.96 -0.71
CA LEU A 158 14.15 -13.03 -1.62
C LEU A 158 15.29 -13.37 -2.58
N GLU A 159 15.96 -12.36 -3.15
CA GLU A 159 17.15 -12.56 -4.00
C GLU A 159 18.28 -13.25 -3.24
N LEU A 160 18.59 -12.79 -2.02
CA LEU A 160 19.67 -13.37 -1.21
C LEU A 160 19.45 -14.86 -0.89
N TYR A 161 18.20 -15.25 -0.69
CA TYR A 161 17.82 -16.62 -0.34
C TYR A 161 17.23 -17.41 -1.50
N GLU A 162 17.19 -16.84 -2.71
CA GLU A 162 16.60 -17.48 -3.90
C GLU A 162 15.22 -18.09 -3.62
N ALA A 163 14.43 -17.42 -2.78
CA ALA A 163 13.17 -17.93 -2.28
C ALA A 163 12.11 -18.02 -3.39
N ASP A 164 11.13 -18.92 -3.24
CA ASP A 164 10.09 -19.08 -4.25
C ASP A 164 9.20 -17.83 -4.34
N HIS A 165 8.74 -17.35 -3.20
CA HIS A 165 7.99 -16.11 -3.09
C HIS A 165 7.98 -15.59 -1.66
N GLY A 166 7.45 -14.38 -1.46
CA GLY A 166 7.19 -13.83 -0.14
C GLY A 166 6.26 -12.64 -0.17
N CYS A 167 5.82 -12.23 1.01
CA CYS A 167 5.04 -11.03 1.18
C CYS A 167 5.48 -10.22 2.41
N VAL A 168 5.17 -8.93 2.36
CA VAL A 168 5.29 -8.01 3.47
C VAL A 168 4.08 -7.09 3.50
N VAL A 169 3.56 -6.84 4.69
CA VAL A 169 2.46 -5.91 4.90
C VAL A 169 2.75 -5.04 6.11
N VAL A 170 2.58 -3.73 5.95
CA VAL A 170 2.67 -2.72 7.01
C VAL A 170 1.29 -2.10 7.19
N MET A 171 0.77 -2.19 8.42
CA MET A 171 -0.56 -1.74 8.81
C MET A 171 -0.44 -0.73 9.95
N GLU A 172 -1.14 0.39 9.84
CA GLU A 172 -1.23 1.37 10.92
C GLU A 172 -2.05 0.80 12.08
N THR A 173 -1.53 0.92 13.30
CA THR A 173 -2.08 0.28 14.49
C THR A 173 -3.51 0.73 14.79
N ASN A 174 -3.77 2.03 14.76
CA ASN A 174 -5.03 2.58 15.27
C ASN A 174 -6.21 2.50 14.30
N THR A 175 -5.94 2.53 12.99
CA THR A 175 -6.99 2.66 11.95
C THR A 175 -7.18 1.39 11.15
N GLY A 176 -6.16 0.54 11.10
CA GLY A 176 -6.10 -0.61 10.21
C GLY A 176 -5.77 -0.25 8.76
N GLU A 177 -5.39 0.99 8.47
CA GLU A 177 -4.94 1.41 7.15
C GLU A 177 -3.66 0.66 6.73
N ILE A 178 -3.70 0.02 5.57
CA ILE A 178 -2.55 -0.66 4.97
C ILE A 178 -1.69 0.37 4.28
N LYS A 179 -0.54 0.67 4.89
CA LYS A 179 0.42 1.67 4.40
C LYS A 179 1.37 1.10 3.37
N ALA A 180 1.66 -0.19 3.43
CA ALA A 180 2.43 -0.88 2.41
C ALA A 180 2.05 -2.36 2.33
N ILE A 181 2.13 -2.89 1.12
CA ILE A 181 1.92 -4.30 0.83
C ILE A 181 2.71 -4.69 -0.42
N SER A 182 3.58 -5.69 -0.31
CA SER A 182 4.30 -6.25 -1.46
C SER A 182 4.25 -7.77 -1.42
N ASN A 183 4.04 -8.39 -2.58
CA ASN A 183 3.87 -9.82 -2.77
C ASN A 183 4.72 -10.27 -3.96
N LEU A 184 5.94 -10.73 -3.72
CA LEU A 184 6.91 -11.00 -4.78
C LEU A 184 7.05 -12.50 -5.00
N GLY A 185 6.84 -12.94 -6.24
CA GLY A 185 7.09 -14.32 -6.68
C GLY A 185 8.25 -14.40 -7.67
N ARG A 186 9.00 -15.50 -7.60
CA ARG A 186 10.16 -15.76 -8.47
C ARG A 186 9.70 -16.25 -9.85
N THR A 187 10.34 -15.72 -10.90
CA THR A 187 10.17 -16.15 -12.29
C THR A 187 11.13 -17.29 -12.65
N SER A 188 10.92 -17.88 -13.83
CA SER A 188 11.85 -18.85 -14.42
C SER A 188 13.25 -18.29 -14.70
N ASP A 189 13.40 -16.99 -14.94
CA ASP A 189 14.70 -16.32 -15.12
C ASP A 189 15.35 -15.89 -13.79
N GLY A 190 14.71 -16.16 -12.66
CA GLY A 190 15.21 -15.87 -11.32
C GLY A 190 14.93 -14.46 -10.81
N SER A 191 14.30 -13.59 -11.62
CA SER A 191 13.82 -12.28 -11.18
C SER A 191 12.55 -12.38 -10.32
N TYR A 192 12.12 -11.28 -9.73
CA TYR A 192 10.93 -11.22 -8.88
C TYR A 192 9.94 -10.17 -9.37
N TYR A 193 8.65 -10.48 -9.25
CA TYR A 193 7.56 -9.56 -9.59
C TYR A 193 6.30 -9.84 -8.78
N GLU A 194 5.36 -8.90 -8.82
CA GLU A 194 4.07 -9.04 -8.15
C GLU A 194 3.14 -10.01 -8.90
N THR A 195 2.93 -11.21 -8.36
CA THR A 195 2.14 -12.31 -8.98
C THR A 195 0.75 -12.42 -8.37
N ILE A 196 0.68 -13.07 -7.21
CA ILE A 196 -0.51 -13.32 -6.41
C ILE A 196 -0.39 -12.39 -5.21
N ASN A 197 -1.53 -11.91 -4.70
CA ASN A 197 -1.51 -11.19 -3.44
C ASN A 197 -1.39 -12.23 -2.31
N TYR A 198 -0.18 -12.77 -2.09
CA TYR A 198 0.09 -13.83 -1.11
C TYR A 198 -0.41 -13.46 0.29
N ALA A 199 -0.29 -12.19 0.68
CA ALA A 199 -0.79 -11.70 1.96
C ALA A 199 -2.32 -11.87 2.14
N VAL A 200 -3.08 -11.81 1.06
CA VAL A 200 -4.56 -11.87 1.06
C VAL A 200 -5.09 -13.24 0.64
N ALA A 201 -4.48 -13.88 -0.34
CA ALA A 201 -5.04 -15.06 -1.02
C ALA A 201 -4.49 -16.38 -0.46
N GLU A 202 -3.26 -16.40 0.03
CA GLU A 202 -2.59 -17.64 0.43
C GLU A 202 -2.80 -17.93 1.92
N SER A 203 -3.70 -18.86 2.21
CA SER A 203 -3.79 -19.47 3.54
C SER A 203 -2.70 -20.52 3.68
N HIS A 204 -1.89 -20.42 4.71
CA HIS A 204 -0.81 -21.38 5.01
C HIS A 204 -0.76 -21.66 6.51
N GLU A 205 0.01 -22.67 6.90
CA GLU A 205 0.25 -22.95 8.31
C GLU A 205 1.14 -21.84 8.93
N PRO A 206 0.62 -21.05 9.88
CA PRO A 206 1.34 -19.89 10.45
C PRO A 206 2.54 -20.28 11.32
N GLY A 207 2.62 -21.55 11.74
CA GLY A 207 3.63 -22.07 12.65
C GLY A 207 3.70 -21.25 13.95
N SER A 208 4.91 -21.01 14.44
CA SER A 208 5.12 -20.35 15.75
C SER A 208 4.58 -18.93 15.89
N THR A 209 4.13 -18.26 14.82
CA THR A 209 3.40 -16.98 14.97
C THR A 209 2.02 -17.18 15.60
N PHE A 210 1.43 -18.37 15.46
CA PHE A 210 0.14 -18.76 16.05
C PHE A 210 0.20 -18.90 17.57
N LYS A 211 1.39 -19.11 18.15
CA LYS A 211 1.57 -19.24 19.61
C LYS A 211 1.03 -18.06 20.41
N LEU A 212 0.88 -16.90 19.75
CA LEU A 212 0.23 -15.73 20.35
C LEU A 212 -1.23 -16.05 20.75
N VAL A 213 -1.95 -16.82 19.94
CA VAL A 213 -3.30 -17.31 20.23
C VAL A 213 -3.29 -18.18 21.49
N ASP A 214 -2.34 -19.12 21.58
CA ASP A 214 -2.18 -19.99 22.74
C ASP A 214 -1.94 -19.19 24.02
N LEU A 215 -1.03 -18.22 23.96
CA LEU A 215 -0.68 -17.36 25.09
C LEU A 215 -1.88 -16.52 25.53
N ILE A 216 -2.61 -15.92 24.59
CA ILE A 216 -3.83 -15.15 24.89
C ILE A 216 -4.87 -16.06 25.54
N ALA A 217 -5.12 -17.24 24.97
CA ALA A 217 -6.12 -18.18 25.48
C ALA A 217 -5.81 -18.62 26.92
N LEU A 218 -4.59 -19.09 27.17
CA LEU A 218 -4.17 -19.61 28.48
C LEU A 218 -4.25 -18.56 29.59
N LEU A 219 -3.80 -17.34 29.30
CA LEU A 219 -3.80 -16.23 30.26
C LEU A 219 -5.22 -15.69 30.50
N ASP A 220 -6.00 -15.49 29.43
CA ASP A 220 -7.31 -14.85 29.51
C ASP A 220 -8.40 -15.79 30.07
N ASP A 221 -8.28 -17.09 29.82
CA ASP A 221 -9.09 -18.12 30.50
C ASP A 221 -8.63 -18.37 31.94
N ARG A 222 -7.58 -17.69 32.42
CA ARG A 222 -6.97 -17.84 33.75
C ARG A 222 -6.57 -19.29 34.07
N LYS A 223 -6.19 -20.05 33.04
CA LYS A 223 -5.77 -21.45 33.16
C LYS A 223 -4.34 -21.55 33.67
N VAL A 224 -3.48 -20.64 33.21
CA VAL A 224 -2.05 -20.64 33.50
C VAL A 224 -1.56 -19.21 33.66
N ASP A 225 -0.54 -18.99 34.49
CA ASP A 225 0.20 -17.72 34.53
C ASP A 225 1.58 -17.85 33.88
N THR A 226 2.14 -16.72 33.46
CA THR A 226 3.44 -16.56 32.79
C THR A 226 4.61 -17.23 33.53
N SER A 227 4.51 -17.36 34.85
CA SER A 227 5.51 -17.94 35.75
C SER A 227 5.44 -19.48 35.87
N LYS A 228 4.36 -20.11 35.39
CA LYS A 228 4.21 -21.58 35.45
C LYS A 228 5.36 -22.27 34.72
N VAL A 229 6.01 -23.20 35.41
CA VAL A 229 7.16 -23.93 34.89
C VAL A 229 6.71 -25.21 34.18
N TYR A 230 7.26 -25.42 32.99
CA TYR A 230 7.12 -26.64 32.19
C TYR A 230 8.51 -27.23 31.94
N ASP A 231 8.58 -28.55 31.88
CA ASP A 231 9.80 -29.27 31.50
C ASP A 231 9.73 -29.58 30.00
N SER A 232 10.70 -29.10 29.22
CA SER A 232 10.73 -29.37 27.78
C SER A 232 11.05 -30.83 27.44
N LYS A 233 11.32 -31.70 28.44
CA LYS A 233 11.58 -33.15 28.27
C LYS A 233 12.65 -33.46 27.22
N GLY A 234 13.78 -32.75 27.28
CA GLY A 234 14.85 -32.92 26.28
C GLY A 234 14.51 -32.38 24.88
N GLY A 235 13.40 -31.66 24.74
CA GLY A 235 12.96 -31.04 23.49
C GLY A 235 12.16 -31.97 22.58
N ASP A 236 11.69 -33.11 23.09
CA ASP A 236 10.87 -34.07 22.34
C ASP A 236 9.78 -34.63 23.26
N ILE A 237 8.51 -34.46 22.88
CA ILE A 237 7.35 -35.02 23.60
C ILE A 237 6.44 -35.74 22.62
N THR A 238 5.72 -36.75 23.12
CA THR A 238 4.87 -37.63 22.30
C THR A 238 3.41 -37.49 22.67
N TYR A 239 2.57 -37.27 21.66
CA TYR A 239 1.11 -37.39 21.78
C TYR A 239 0.59 -38.28 20.66
N TYR A 240 -0.22 -39.29 21.00
CA TYR A 240 -0.82 -40.22 20.03
C TYR A 240 0.21 -40.81 19.03
N ASN A 241 1.36 -41.28 19.54
CA ASN A 241 2.49 -41.82 18.77
C ASN A 241 3.11 -40.86 17.74
N ARG A 242 2.90 -39.55 17.90
CA ARG A 242 3.55 -38.52 17.08
C ARG A 242 4.37 -37.59 17.96
N HIS A 243 5.52 -37.18 17.43
CA HIS A 243 6.48 -36.36 18.15
C HIS A 243 6.29 -34.87 17.89
N VAL A 244 6.35 -34.08 18.95
CA VAL A 244 6.49 -32.63 18.92
C VAL A 244 7.91 -32.29 19.37
N ARG A 245 8.66 -31.59 18.52
CA ARG A 245 10.08 -31.31 18.76
C ARG A 245 10.37 -29.82 18.82
N ASP A 246 11.28 -29.44 19.70
CA ASP A 246 11.86 -28.10 19.74
C ASP A 246 12.95 -27.95 18.66
N SER A 247 13.13 -26.73 18.16
CA SER A 247 14.21 -26.42 17.22
C SER A 247 15.60 -26.62 17.83
N LYS A 248 15.73 -26.43 19.15
CA LYS A 248 16.96 -26.66 19.91
C LYS A 248 17.01 -28.12 20.38
N ARG A 249 18.01 -28.87 19.90
CA ARG A 249 18.30 -30.24 20.40
C ARG A 249 18.59 -30.22 21.90
N GLY A 250 18.03 -31.19 22.64
CA GLY A 250 18.12 -31.24 24.11
C GLY A 250 17.15 -30.30 24.83
N GLY A 251 16.38 -29.47 24.09
CA GLY A 251 15.37 -28.58 24.63
C GLY A 251 15.93 -27.46 25.52
N TYR A 252 15.09 -27.02 26.45
CA TYR A 252 15.34 -25.88 27.33
C TYR A 252 15.31 -26.26 28.82
N GLY A 253 15.07 -27.52 29.14
CA GLY A 253 14.89 -27.99 30.52
C GLY A 253 13.63 -27.42 31.13
N LYS A 254 13.68 -27.08 32.42
CA LYS A 254 12.57 -26.44 33.13
C LYS A 254 12.56 -24.94 32.87
N VAL A 255 11.56 -24.45 32.16
CA VAL A 255 11.40 -23.02 31.85
C VAL A 255 9.97 -22.56 32.14
N THR A 256 9.81 -21.28 32.41
CA THR A 256 8.48 -20.68 32.58
C THR A 256 7.73 -20.63 31.24
N LEU A 257 6.40 -20.52 31.28
CA LEU A 257 5.57 -20.32 30.08
C LEU A 257 6.05 -19.11 29.26
N ALA A 258 6.32 -17.98 29.92
CA ALA A 258 6.86 -16.79 29.26
C ALA A 258 8.19 -17.09 28.56
N LYS A 259 9.12 -17.77 29.24
CA LYS A 259 10.42 -18.12 28.63
C LYS A 259 10.25 -19.12 27.49
N GLY A 260 9.36 -20.10 27.63
CA GLY A 260 8.99 -21.05 26.58
C GLY A 260 8.49 -20.36 25.32
N PHE A 261 7.64 -19.34 25.47
CA PHE A 261 7.19 -18.49 24.37
C PHE A 261 8.34 -17.68 23.75
N GLU A 262 9.16 -17.02 24.57
CA GLU A 262 10.32 -16.22 24.14
C GLU A 262 11.32 -17.01 23.28
N VAL A 263 11.60 -18.26 23.68
CA VAL A 263 12.51 -19.18 22.95
C VAL A 263 11.78 -20.04 21.93
N SER A 264 10.46 -19.82 21.77
CA SER A 264 9.62 -20.54 20.82
C SER A 264 9.60 -22.06 20.99
N SER A 265 9.71 -22.56 22.22
CA SER A 265 9.61 -24.00 22.52
C SER A 265 8.23 -24.52 22.09
N ASN A 266 8.20 -25.50 21.19
CA ASN A 266 7.00 -26.23 20.81
C ASN A 266 6.56 -27.11 21.98
N THR A 267 7.50 -27.81 22.62
CA THR A 267 7.18 -28.73 23.72
C THR A 267 6.48 -28.03 24.89
N VAL A 268 6.93 -26.84 25.27
CA VAL A 268 6.31 -26.06 26.37
C VAL A 268 4.92 -25.57 25.98
N MET A 269 4.75 -24.99 24.79
CA MET A 269 3.45 -24.44 24.36
C MET A 269 2.40 -25.54 24.17
N VAL A 270 2.82 -26.68 23.60
CA VAL A 270 1.93 -27.84 23.43
C VAL A 270 1.50 -28.42 24.77
N GLN A 271 2.43 -28.61 25.71
CA GLN A 271 2.06 -29.06 27.07
C GLN A 271 1.09 -28.07 27.72
N ALA A 272 1.38 -26.77 27.65
CA ALA A 272 0.53 -25.76 28.26
C ALA A 272 -0.90 -25.78 27.70
N VAL A 273 -1.09 -25.84 26.39
CA VAL A 273 -2.43 -25.93 25.78
C VAL A 273 -3.07 -27.28 26.08
N TYR A 274 -2.37 -28.39 25.84
CA TYR A 274 -2.94 -29.72 25.99
C TYR A 274 -3.37 -29.98 27.44
N ASP A 275 -2.52 -29.73 28.42
CA ASP A 275 -2.80 -30.01 29.84
C ASP A 275 -4.01 -29.23 30.35
N ASN A 276 -4.32 -28.06 29.78
CA ASN A 276 -5.40 -27.18 30.24
C ASN A 276 -6.70 -27.30 29.44
N TYR A 277 -6.65 -27.87 28.24
CA TYR A 277 -7.80 -27.95 27.33
C TYR A 277 -8.13 -29.37 26.84
N LYS A 278 -7.33 -30.41 27.12
CA LYS A 278 -7.60 -31.79 26.66
C LYS A 278 -8.98 -32.32 27.06
N ASP A 279 -9.48 -31.94 28.24
CA ASP A 279 -10.77 -32.40 28.76
C ASP A 279 -11.95 -31.58 28.19
N ASN A 280 -11.68 -30.38 27.67
CA ASN A 280 -12.66 -29.56 26.95
C ASN A 280 -12.01 -28.79 25.77
N PRO A 281 -11.67 -29.48 24.67
CA PRO A 281 -10.98 -28.85 23.54
C PRO A 281 -11.81 -27.75 22.86
N ARG A 282 -13.14 -27.82 23.01
CA ARG A 282 -14.08 -26.82 22.48
C ARG A 282 -13.86 -25.45 23.12
N GLN A 283 -13.41 -25.37 24.37
CA GLN A 283 -13.08 -24.10 25.01
C GLN A 283 -11.96 -23.37 24.24
N PHE A 284 -10.89 -24.08 23.89
CA PHE A 284 -9.76 -23.51 23.14
C PHE A 284 -10.18 -23.07 21.74
N VAL A 285 -10.93 -23.92 21.03
CA VAL A 285 -11.39 -23.61 19.66
C VAL A 285 -12.37 -22.44 19.65
N ASN A 286 -13.28 -22.35 20.63
CA ASN A 286 -14.16 -21.19 20.78
C ASN A 286 -13.36 -19.89 20.98
N ARG A 287 -12.22 -19.94 21.69
CA ARG A 287 -11.35 -18.77 21.84
C ARG A 287 -10.77 -18.34 20.48
N ILE A 288 -10.35 -19.28 19.64
CA ILE A 288 -9.88 -19.00 18.27
C ILE A 288 -11.00 -18.36 17.42
N ASN A 289 -12.21 -18.92 17.48
CA ASN A 289 -13.37 -18.42 16.73
C ASN A 289 -13.81 -17.02 17.22
N ASN A 290 -13.70 -16.74 18.53
CA ASN A 290 -13.97 -15.42 19.12
C ASN A 290 -12.94 -14.37 18.69
N LEU A 291 -11.70 -14.78 18.40
CA LEU A 291 -10.70 -13.93 17.75
C LEU A 291 -10.96 -13.73 16.26
N GLY A 292 -11.93 -14.44 15.67
CA GLY A 292 -12.33 -14.32 14.27
C GLY A 292 -11.36 -14.96 13.27
N LEU A 293 -10.46 -15.85 13.74
CA LEU A 293 -9.46 -16.51 12.90
C LEU A 293 -10.02 -17.69 12.09
N ASP A 294 -11.25 -18.10 12.36
CA ASP A 294 -12.00 -19.17 11.69
C ASP A 294 -12.74 -18.70 10.43
N ARG A 295 -12.71 -17.40 10.13
CA ARG A 295 -13.38 -16.79 8.97
C ARG A 295 -12.52 -15.74 8.27
N PRO A 296 -12.78 -15.46 6.98
CA PRO A 296 -12.11 -14.37 6.28
C PRO A 296 -12.36 -13.01 6.96
N LEU A 297 -11.46 -12.05 6.74
CA LEU A 297 -11.58 -10.67 7.21
C LEU A 297 -12.66 -9.88 6.45
N GLY A 298 -13.11 -10.41 5.30
CA GLY A 298 -14.14 -9.81 4.46
C GLY A 298 -13.60 -8.64 3.65
N LEU A 299 -12.42 -8.82 3.05
CA LEU A 299 -11.72 -7.81 2.27
C LEU A 299 -12.47 -7.54 0.94
N PRO A 300 -12.29 -6.36 0.33
CA PRO A 300 -12.99 -6.03 -0.92
C PRO A 300 -12.45 -6.81 -2.14
N PHE A 301 -11.38 -7.58 -1.97
CA PHE A 301 -10.72 -8.30 -3.06
C PHE A 301 -11.35 -9.68 -3.29
N LYS A 302 -11.56 -10.03 -4.57
CA LYS A 302 -11.92 -11.40 -4.95
C LYS A 302 -10.73 -12.33 -4.71
N GLY A 303 -11.01 -13.52 -4.16
CA GLY A 303 -9.97 -14.52 -3.89
C GLY A 303 -9.28 -14.37 -2.54
N GLU A 304 -9.93 -13.73 -1.55
CA GLU A 304 -9.47 -13.79 -0.15
C GLU A 304 -9.35 -15.25 0.31
N GLY A 305 -8.21 -15.58 0.90
CA GLY A 305 -7.91 -16.91 1.41
C GLY A 305 -8.88 -17.30 2.51
N ARG A 306 -9.37 -18.55 2.45
CA ARG A 306 -10.25 -19.10 3.49
C ARG A 306 -9.39 -19.73 4.59
N PRO A 307 -9.57 -19.35 5.85
CA PRO A 307 -8.87 -20.04 6.93
C PRO A 307 -9.47 -21.42 7.19
N PHE A 308 -8.72 -22.25 7.89
CA PHE A 308 -9.16 -23.55 8.37
C PHE A 308 -8.70 -23.75 9.82
N ILE A 309 -9.66 -23.92 10.72
CA ILE A 309 -9.45 -24.24 12.14
C ILE A 309 -10.24 -25.52 12.44
N PRO A 310 -9.57 -26.64 12.83
CA PRO A 310 -10.26 -27.88 13.19
C PRO A 310 -11.26 -27.67 14.34
N GLN A 311 -12.46 -28.22 14.19
CA GLN A 311 -13.54 -28.11 15.18
C GLN A 311 -13.79 -29.47 15.87
N PRO A 312 -13.88 -29.54 17.22
CA PRO A 312 -14.10 -30.79 17.92
C PRO A 312 -15.42 -31.46 17.55
N GLY A 313 -15.36 -32.72 17.15
CA GLY A 313 -16.52 -33.50 16.71
C GLY A 313 -16.88 -33.33 15.22
N GLU A 314 -16.11 -32.53 14.47
CA GLU A 314 -16.31 -32.35 13.02
C GLU A 314 -15.25 -33.09 12.20
N LYS A 315 -15.52 -33.22 10.89
CA LYS A 315 -14.58 -33.79 9.93
C LYS A 315 -13.30 -32.93 9.90
N GLY A 316 -12.17 -33.57 10.18
CA GLY A 316 -10.86 -32.90 10.26
C GLY A 316 -10.31 -32.80 11.69
N TRP A 317 -11.11 -33.10 12.72
CA TRP A 317 -10.60 -33.28 14.08
C TRP A 317 -10.02 -34.68 14.28
N SER A 318 -8.85 -34.74 14.90
CA SER A 318 -8.22 -35.99 15.34
C SER A 318 -7.62 -35.79 16.74
N GLY A 319 -7.21 -36.86 17.42
CA GLY A 319 -6.59 -36.75 18.75
C GLY A 319 -5.38 -35.79 18.76
N VAL A 320 -4.65 -35.70 17.64
CA VAL A 320 -3.49 -34.81 17.49
C VAL A 320 -3.84 -33.36 17.15
N ALA A 321 -5.11 -33.04 16.86
CA ALA A 321 -5.50 -31.69 16.41
C ALA A 321 -5.16 -30.63 17.46
N LEU A 322 -5.60 -30.81 18.71
CA LEU A 322 -5.34 -29.86 19.81
C LEU A 322 -3.82 -29.63 20.03
N PRO A 323 -2.98 -30.67 20.20
CA PRO A 323 -1.54 -30.44 20.38
C PRO A 323 -0.86 -29.82 19.15
N TRP A 324 -1.30 -30.10 17.92
CA TRP A 324 -0.68 -29.51 16.70
C TRP A 324 -1.06 -28.05 16.50
N MET A 325 -2.30 -27.70 16.82
CA MET A 325 -2.77 -26.32 16.82
C MET A 325 -1.92 -25.43 17.74
N ALA A 326 -1.50 -25.94 18.90
CA ALA A 326 -0.71 -25.22 19.91
C ALA A 326 0.73 -24.82 19.50
N PHE A 327 1.10 -25.06 18.25
CA PHE A 327 2.30 -24.48 17.65
C PHE A 327 2.11 -24.12 16.17
N GLY A 328 0.85 -24.00 15.74
CA GLY A 328 0.44 -23.47 14.44
C GLY A 328 0.45 -24.47 13.28
N TYR A 329 0.28 -25.77 13.55
CA TYR A 329 0.10 -26.82 12.52
C TYR A 329 -1.32 -27.39 12.58
N GLY A 330 -1.80 -27.92 11.44
CA GLY A 330 -3.18 -28.37 11.30
C GLY A 330 -4.18 -27.22 11.26
N VAL A 331 -3.70 -25.97 11.16
CA VAL A 331 -4.49 -24.74 11.01
C VAL A 331 -3.95 -23.97 9.82
N SER A 332 -4.81 -23.25 9.12
CA SER A 332 -4.40 -22.44 7.98
C SER A 332 -5.04 -21.06 8.08
N ILE A 333 -4.23 -20.01 7.99
CA ILE A 333 -4.67 -18.61 7.99
C ILE A 333 -3.81 -17.81 7.01
N THR A 334 -4.35 -16.69 6.52
CA THR A 334 -3.59 -15.78 5.66
C THR A 334 -2.59 -14.95 6.47
N PRO A 335 -1.47 -14.50 5.86
CA PRO A 335 -0.56 -13.56 6.52
C PRO A 335 -1.27 -12.31 7.06
N LEU A 336 -2.28 -11.80 6.35
CA LEU A 336 -3.03 -10.62 6.77
C LEU A 336 -3.93 -10.90 7.99
N GLN A 337 -4.49 -12.09 8.15
CA GLN A 337 -5.18 -12.49 9.39
C GLN A 337 -4.21 -12.56 10.57
N THR A 338 -3.03 -13.14 10.38
CA THR A 338 -1.98 -13.12 11.41
C THR A 338 -1.61 -11.69 11.78
N LEU A 339 -1.37 -10.81 10.80
CA LEU A 339 -1.07 -9.40 11.05
C LEU A 339 -2.19 -8.72 11.83
N THR A 340 -3.46 -8.99 11.49
CA THR A 340 -4.62 -8.39 12.15
C THR A 340 -4.67 -8.75 13.64
N LEU A 341 -4.28 -9.96 14.03
CA LEU A 341 -4.15 -10.35 15.44
C LEU A 341 -3.02 -9.59 16.15
N TYR A 342 -1.84 -9.48 15.53
CA TYR A 342 -0.71 -8.74 16.12
C TYR A 342 -1.00 -7.24 16.19
N ASN A 343 -1.75 -6.70 15.21
CA ASN A 343 -2.25 -5.34 15.22
C ASN A 343 -3.22 -5.12 16.37
N ALA A 344 -4.13 -6.05 16.65
CA ALA A 344 -5.04 -5.96 17.79
C ALA A 344 -4.29 -5.89 19.13
N VAL A 345 -3.24 -6.70 19.29
CA VAL A 345 -2.36 -6.59 20.47
C VAL A 345 -1.71 -5.21 20.52
N ALA A 346 -1.12 -4.74 19.42
CA ALA A 346 -0.52 -3.41 19.33
C ALA A 346 -1.51 -2.27 19.61
N ASN A 347 -2.78 -2.44 19.23
CA ASN A 347 -3.87 -1.49 19.33
C ASN A 347 -4.67 -1.64 20.64
N ASN A 348 -3.97 -1.91 21.74
CA ASN A 348 -4.56 -2.01 23.08
C ASN A 348 -5.75 -3.00 23.19
N GLY A 349 -5.72 -4.08 22.39
CA GLY A 349 -6.74 -5.13 22.39
C GLY A 349 -7.90 -4.91 21.43
N GLU A 350 -7.98 -3.78 20.73
CA GLU A 350 -9.01 -3.51 19.72
C GLU A 350 -8.55 -4.03 18.34
N MET A 351 -9.19 -5.08 17.84
CA MET A 351 -8.93 -5.63 16.52
C MET A 351 -9.69 -4.85 15.44
N VAL A 352 -8.95 -4.24 14.53
CA VAL A 352 -9.50 -3.44 13.42
C VAL A 352 -9.31 -4.13 12.09
N LYS A 353 -10.23 -3.88 11.15
CA LYS A 353 -10.20 -4.47 9.82
C LYS A 353 -9.13 -3.80 8.96
N PRO A 354 -8.27 -4.57 8.26
CA PRO A 354 -7.38 -4.03 7.23
C PRO A 354 -8.13 -3.24 6.15
N GLN A 355 -7.67 -2.02 5.91
CA GLN A 355 -8.30 -1.08 4.98
C GLN A 355 -7.28 -0.65 3.91
N PHE A 356 -7.69 -0.72 2.63
CA PHE A 356 -6.83 -0.41 1.48
C PHE A 356 -7.21 0.88 0.75
N VAL A 357 -8.42 1.38 0.98
CA VAL A 357 -8.99 2.59 0.37
C VAL A 357 -9.47 3.50 1.48
N LYS A 358 -9.03 4.76 1.45
CA LYS A 358 -9.37 5.80 2.43
C LYS A 358 -10.65 6.54 2.04
N GLU A 359 -10.74 6.94 0.78
CA GLU A 359 -11.89 7.68 0.25
C GLU A 359 -12.02 7.54 -1.26
N ILE A 360 -13.23 7.80 -1.75
CA ILE A 360 -13.58 7.91 -3.17
C ILE A 360 -13.99 9.36 -3.40
N LYS A 361 -13.43 9.98 -4.43
CA LYS A 361 -13.56 11.42 -4.71
C LYS A 361 -14.05 11.67 -6.13
N GLU A 362 -14.76 12.77 -6.27
CA GLU A 362 -15.04 13.42 -7.55
C GLU A 362 -14.38 14.80 -7.45
N TRP A 363 -13.17 14.90 -8.00
CA TRP A 363 -12.33 16.09 -7.86
C TRP A 363 -12.09 16.42 -6.36
N ASN A 364 -12.57 17.57 -5.87
CA ASN A 364 -12.42 18.00 -4.48
C ASN A 364 -13.56 17.52 -3.56
N LYS A 365 -14.56 16.81 -4.08
CA LYS A 365 -15.72 16.35 -3.33
C LYS A 365 -15.55 14.89 -2.93
N THR A 366 -15.58 14.61 -1.62
CA THR A 366 -15.63 13.23 -1.12
C THR A 366 -17.01 12.64 -1.37
N ILE A 367 -17.07 11.59 -2.20
CA ILE A 367 -18.29 10.83 -2.50
C ILE A 367 -18.52 9.76 -1.43
N LYS A 368 -17.43 9.12 -1.00
CA LYS A 368 -17.48 8.09 0.03
C LYS A 368 -16.20 8.10 0.84
N LYS A 369 -16.33 8.11 2.16
CA LYS A 369 -15.22 7.93 3.08
C LYS A 369 -15.31 6.56 3.72
N TYR A 370 -14.17 5.92 3.94
CA TYR A 370 -14.08 4.66 4.65
C TYR A 370 -13.46 4.94 6.02
N ASP A 371 -14.28 4.84 7.06
CA ASP A 371 -13.83 4.98 8.44
C ASP A 371 -13.39 3.63 9.03
N LYS A 372 -12.62 3.69 10.12
CA LYS A 372 -12.13 2.54 10.87
C LYS A 372 -13.26 1.55 11.18
N GLN A 373 -13.08 0.28 10.82
CA GLN A 373 -14.01 -0.80 11.16
C GLN A 373 -13.42 -1.68 12.25
N VAL A 374 -14.12 -1.81 13.37
CA VAL A 374 -13.72 -2.68 14.49
C VAL A 374 -14.29 -4.08 14.27
N LEU A 375 -13.41 -5.09 14.17
CA LEU A 375 -13.79 -6.49 14.06
C LEU A 375 -14.06 -7.12 15.43
N ASN A 376 -13.23 -6.79 16.40
CA ASN A 376 -13.40 -7.20 17.79
C ASN A 376 -12.93 -6.06 18.70
N PRO A 377 -13.82 -5.47 19.53
CA PRO A 377 -13.45 -4.33 20.36
C PRO A 377 -12.46 -4.68 21.48
N LYS A 378 -12.40 -5.95 21.89
CA LYS A 378 -11.53 -6.40 22.98
C LYS A 378 -11.21 -7.88 22.85
N ILE A 379 -10.01 -8.19 22.36
CA ILE A 379 -9.56 -9.58 22.14
C ILE A 379 -9.23 -10.33 23.44
N CYS A 380 -8.88 -9.62 24.51
CA CYS A 380 -8.56 -10.16 25.83
C CYS A 380 -8.64 -9.06 26.90
N SER A 381 -8.53 -9.44 28.17
CA SER A 381 -8.44 -8.52 29.31
C SER A 381 -7.16 -7.68 29.29
N ASP A 382 -7.23 -6.49 29.91
CA ASP A 382 -6.09 -5.55 29.95
C ASP A 382 -4.90 -6.12 30.74
N GLU A 383 -5.17 -7.01 31.71
CA GLU A 383 -4.12 -7.75 32.44
C GLU A 383 -3.37 -8.71 31.51
N THR A 384 -4.12 -9.55 30.77
CA THR A 384 -3.53 -10.45 29.76
C THR A 384 -2.74 -9.66 28.74
N LEU A 385 -3.30 -8.56 28.25
CA LEU A 385 -2.67 -7.74 27.23
C LEU A 385 -1.33 -7.16 27.70
N LYS A 386 -1.25 -6.63 28.93
CA LYS A 386 0.01 -6.16 29.53
C LYS A 386 1.08 -7.26 29.58
N LYS A 387 0.69 -8.48 29.98
CA LYS A 387 1.60 -9.64 30.02
C LYS A 387 2.07 -10.01 28.60
N VAL A 388 1.16 -10.03 27.63
CA VAL A 388 1.46 -10.35 26.22
C VAL A 388 2.42 -9.32 25.61
N HIS A 389 2.20 -8.01 25.83
CA HIS A 389 3.12 -6.97 25.35
C HIS A 389 4.55 -7.18 25.87
N ALA A 390 4.69 -7.41 27.19
CA ALA A 390 5.99 -7.64 27.80
C ALA A 390 6.69 -8.89 27.23
N ILE A 391 5.93 -9.97 27.00
CA ILE A 391 6.47 -11.21 26.43
C ILE A 391 6.90 -11.01 24.96
N LEU A 392 6.09 -10.35 24.13
CA LEU A 392 6.44 -10.07 22.73
C LEU A 392 7.65 -9.14 22.60
N GLU A 393 7.81 -8.18 23.51
CA GLU A 393 9.03 -7.37 23.58
C GLU A 393 10.25 -8.22 23.99
N ASN A 394 10.08 -9.13 24.95
CA ASN A 394 11.15 -10.02 25.39
C ASN A 394 11.59 -11.02 24.31
N VAL A 395 10.71 -11.42 23.38
CA VAL A 395 11.12 -12.20 22.21
C VAL A 395 12.21 -11.48 21.42
N VAL A 396 12.08 -10.17 21.26
CA VAL A 396 13.07 -9.34 20.55
C VAL A 396 14.26 -9.01 21.45
N LYS A 397 14.10 -8.80 22.76
CA LYS A 397 15.24 -8.48 23.65
C LYS A 397 16.15 -9.69 23.94
N ARG A 398 15.56 -10.87 24.19
CA ARG A 398 16.28 -12.03 24.75
C ARG A 398 15.79 -13.40 24.25
N GLY A 399 14.90 -13.39 23.26
CA GLY A 399 14.32 -14.60 22.67
C GLY A 399 14.84 -14.88 21.26
N THR A 400 14.01 -15.55 20.47
CA THR A 400 14.33 -15.89 19.08
C THR A 400 14.49 -14.67 18.16
N GLY A 401 13.94 -13.52 18.53
CA GLY A 401 14.05 -12.26 17.79
C GLY A 401 15.24 -11.39 18.16
N SER A 402 16.18 -11.87 19.00
CA SER A 402 17.31 -11.09 19.53
C SER A 402 18.15 -10.32 18.50
N LYS A 403 18.29 -10.84 17.28
CA LYS A 403 19.00 -10.14 16.18
C LYS A 403 18.34 -8.83 15.74
N LEU A 404 17.03 -8.70 16.00
CA LEU A 404 16.29 -7.49 15.67
C LEU A 404 16.53 -6.39 16.72
N TYR A 405 16.92 -6.74 17.94
CA TYR A 405 17.10 -5.77 19.03
C TYR A 405 17.95 -4.56 18.62
N SER A 406 17.50 -3.39 19.06
CA SER A 406 18.21 -2.12 18.96
C SER A 406 17.96 -1.35 20.26
N LYS A 407 19.02 -0.75 20.80
CA LYS A 407 18.93 0.04 22.04
C LYS A 407 18.09 1.30 21.85
N ASP A 408 18.16 1.88 20.65
CA ASP A 408 17.58 3.19 20.33
C ASP A 408 16.19 3.07 19.67
N PHE A 409 15.75 1.84 19.38
CA PHE A 409 14.48 1.59 18.71
C PHE A 409 13.83 0.29 19.17
N SER A 410 12.70 0.44 19.86
CA SER A 410 11.96 -0.66 20.48
C SER A 410 11.11 -1.40 19.45
N MET A 411 11.16 -2.73 19.46
CA MET A 411 10.36 -3.60 18.58
C MET A 411 9.83 -4.78 19.40
N ALA A 412 8.64 -5.25 19.05
CA ALA A 412 8.03 -6.42 19.66
C ALA A 412 7.43 -7.32 18.57
N GLY A 413 7.41 -8.62 18.80
CA GLY A 413 6.86 -9.55 17.82
C GLY A 413 7.26 -10.99 18.06
N LYS A 414 7.06 -11.82 17.04
CA LYS A 414 7.32 -13.25 17.09
C LYS A 414 7.86 -13.75 15.76
N THR A 415 8.92 -14.54 15.84
CA THR A 415 9.42 -15.33 14.71
C THR A 415 8.55 -16.57 14.50
N GLY A 416 8.30 -16.91 13.25
CA GLY A 416 7.69 -18.16 12.80
C GLY A 416 8.60 -18.95 11.88
N THR A 417 8.52 -20.27 11.96
CA THR A 417 9.10 -21.18 10.98
C THR A 417 8.15 -22.37 10.89
N ALA A 418 7.57 -22.59 9.72
CA ALA A 418 6.64 -23.67 9.45
C ALA A 418 7.23 -24.57 8.35
N GLN A 419 7.07 -25.88 8.50
CA GLN A 419 7.34 -26.81 7.40
C GLN A 419 6.17 -26.74 6.42
N VAL A 420 6.48 -26.68 5.13
CA VAL A 420 5.46 -26.63 4.07
C VAL A 420 5.69 -27.76 3.08
N ASP A 421 4.64 -28.11 2.33
CA ASP A 421 4.68 -29.12 1.27
C ASP A 421 5.11 -30.54 1.71
N TYR A 422 5.16 -30.83 3.01
CA TYR A 422 5.55 -32.15 3.55
C TYR A 422 4.58 -33.29 3.17
N HIS A 423 3.41 -32.97 2.58
CA HIS A 423 2.46 -33.93 2.04
C HIS A 423 2.83 -34.44 0.64
N LYS A 424 3.74 -33.77 -0.08
CA LYS A 424 4.07 -34.11 -1.48
C LYS A 424 4.91 -35.39 -1.62
N GLY A 425 5.52 -35.87 -0.53
CA GLY A 425 6.25 -37.15 -0.51
C GLY A 425 7.50 -37.19 -1.39
N ASP A 426 8.00 -36.04 -1.85
CA ASP A 426 9.19 -35.90 -2.70
C ASP A 426 10.52 -35.99 -1.92
N GLY A 427 10.45 -36.21 -0.60
CA GLY A 427 11.60 -36.28 0.29
C GLY A 427 12.26 -34.93 0.56
N GLN A 428 11.78 -33.83 -0.03
CA GLN A 428 12.32 -32.49 0.19
C GLN A 428 11.54 -31.77 1.31
N MET A 429 12.29 -31.07 2.17
CA MET A 429 11.71 -30.31 3.29
C MET A 429 11.76 -28.82 2.96
N TYR A 430 10.59 -28.24 2.73
CA TYR A 430 10.45 -26.82 2.49
C TYR A 430 9.99 -26.09 3.75
N TYR A 431 10.34 -24.81 3.86
CA TYR A 431 10.02 -23.98 5.02
C TYR A 431 9.37 -22.67 4.62
N ALA A 432 8.44 -22.19 5.44
CA ALA A 432 7.98 -20.81 5.46
C ALA A 432 8.61 -20.11 6.66
N SER A 433 9.30 -18.99 6.41
CA SER A 433 9.97 -18.18 7.41
C SER A 433 9.19 -16.90 7.61
N SER A 434 8.78 -16.59 8.84
CA SER A 434 7.93 -15.43 9.11
C SER A 434 8.35 -14.63 10.34
N PHE A 435 7.96 -13.36 10.34
CA PHE A 435 8.04 -12.48 11.50
C PHE A 435 6.82 -11.58 11.51
N ALA A 436 6.04 -11.63 12.59
CA ALA A 436 4.89 -10.75 12.83
C ALA A 436 5.13 -9.94 14.10
N GLY A 437 4.88 -8.63 14.06
CA GLY A 437 5.20 -7.76 15.17
C GLY A 437 4.72 -6.33 14.97
N TYR A 438 5.14 -5.44 15.85
CA TYR A 438 4.82 -4.03 15.83
C TYR A 438 5.95 -3.16 16.40
N PHE A 439 5.91 -1.89 16.04
CA PHE A 439 6.90 -0.90 16.44
C PHE A 439 6.34 0.54 16.45
N PRO A 440 6.91 1.43 17.28
CA PRO A 440 7.72 1.13 18.46
C PRO A 440 7.00 0.22 19.47
N ALA A 441 7.70 -0.54 20.30
CA ALA A 441 7.06 -1.52 21.20
C ALA A 441 6.25 -0.86 22.34
N ASP A 442 6.69 0.30 22.82
CA ASP A 442 6.12 1.08 23.92
C ASP A 442 4.90 1.91 23.50
N LYS A 443 4.94 2.46 22.28
CA LYS A 443 3.82 3.18 21.66
C LYS A 443 3.67 2.75 20.21
N PRO A 444 3.01 1.60 19.96
CA PRO A 444 2.91 1.04 18.63
C PRO A 444 2.21 2.01 17.67
N LYS A 445 2.84 2.25 16.52
CA LYS A 445 2.26 3.04 15.42
C LYS A 445 1.96 2.16 14.21
N TYR A 446 2.82 1.17 13.98
CA TYR A 446 2.68 0.24 12.88
C TYR A 446 2.85 -1.19 13.38
N SER A 447 2.05 -2.08 12.82
CA SER A 447 2.26 -3.52 12.84
C SER A 447 2.75 -3.98 11.47
N CYS A 448 3.61 -4.99 11.44
CA CYS A 448 4.14 -5.54 10.21
C CYS A 448 4.22 -7.07 10.28
N ILE A 449 3.92 -7.71 9.14
CA ILE A 449 4.21 -9.13 8.92
C ILE A 449 5.11 -9.28 7.70
N VAL A 450 6.08 -10.18 7.80
CA VAL A 450 6.90 -10.65 6.70
C VAL A 450 6.78 -12.16 6.63
N VAL A 451 6.54 -12.72 5.44
CA VAL A 451 6.54 -14.16 5.19
C VAL A 451 7.37 -14.44 3.94
N VAL A 452 8.30 -15.38 4.03
CA VAL A 452 9.15 -15.84 2.93
C VAL A 452 9.00 -17.35 2.80
N HIS A 453 8.51 -17.81 1.65
CA HIS A 453 8.28 -19.21 1.37
C HIS A 453 9.45 -19.82 0.60
N LYS A 454 9.82 -21.03 1.01
CA LYS A 454 10.85 -21.88 0.41
C LYS A 454 12.18 -21.15 0.18
N PRO A 455 12.78 -20.50 1.21
CA PRO A 455 14.13 -19.98 1.07
C PRO A 455 15.11 -21.13 0.82
N ASN A 456 16.11 -20.91 -0.02
CA ASN A 456 17.16 -21.88 -0.28
C ASN A 456 17.90 -22.21 1.02
N THR A 457 17.79 -23.47 1.45
CA THR A 457 18.31 -23.96 2.72
C THR A 457 19.80 -24.29 2.68
N SER A 458 20.45 -24.26 1.51
CA SER A 458 21.86 -24.62 1.33
C SER A 458 22.82 -23.77 2.18
N LYS A 459 22.38 -22.58 2.61
CA LYS A 459 23.15 -21.67 3.46
C LYS A 459 22.96 -21.94 4.97
N GLY A 460 22.17 -22.93 5.36
CA GLY A 460 21.89 -23.29 6.76
C GLY A 460 21.06 -22.28 7.56
N LEU A 461 20.53 -21.22 6.92
CA LEU A 461 19.86 -20.09 7.55
C LEU A 461 18.42 -19.93 7.03
N TYR A 462 17.50 -20.77 7.49
CA TYR A 462 16.09 -20.75 7.05
C TYR A 462 15.11 -20.30 8.14
N TYR A 463 15.60 -19.96 9.34
CA TYR A 463 14.74 -19.57 10.45
C TYR A 463 14.12 -18.18 10.29
N GLY A 464 12.99 -17.96 10.96
CA GLY A 464 12.25 -16.68 11.01
C GLY A 464 13.13 -15.46 11.27
N ALA A 465 14.06 -15.59 12.22
CA ALA A 465 14.96 -14.52 12.64
C ALA A 465 16.04 -14.17 11.60
N ASP A 466 16.37 -15.09 10.70
CA ASP A 466 17.44 -14.94 9.72
C ASP A 466 16.91 -14.44 8.37
N VAL A 467 15.70 -14.88 8.00
CA VAL A 467 15.10 -14.53 6.71
C VAL A 467 14.10 -13.39 6.85
N ALA A 468 13.02 -13.56 7.62
CA ALA A 468 11.97 -12.55 7.75
C ALA A 468 12.35 -11.39 8.69
N GLY A 469 13.12 -11.68 9.74
CA GLY A 469 13.55 -10.71 10.76
C GLY A 469 14.30 -9.48 10.21
N PRO A 470 15.32 -9.63 9.35
CA PRO A 470 16.05 -8.50 8.78
C PRO A 470 15.18 -7.57 7.92
N VAL A 471 14.17 -8.12 7.23
CA VAL A 471 13.20 -7.33 6.45
C VAL A 471 12.38 -6.45 7.40
N PHE A 472 11.80 -7.05 8.45
CA PHE A 472 11.05 -6.31 9.46
C PHE A 472 11.91 -5.20 10.11
N LYS A 473 13.14 -5.53 10.52
CA LYS A 473 14.06 -4.56 11.14
C LYS A 473 14.34 -3.37 10.23
N ARG A 474 14.64 -3.64 8.95
CA ARG A 474 14.94 -2.59 7.96
C ARG A 474 13.73 -1.68 7.73
N ILE A 475 12.54 -2.26 7.60
CA ILE A 475 11.29 -1.51 7.42
C ILE A 475 11.04 -0.64 8.65
N ALA A 476 11.09 -1.22 9.84
CA ALA A 476 10.79 -0.52 11.07
C ALA A 476 11.75 0.65 11.32
N GLN A 477 13.06 0.44 11.11
CA GLN A 477 14.07 1.49 11.23
C GLN A 477 13.88 2.59 10.17
N LYS A 478 13.72 2.24 8.89
CA LYS A 478 13.55 3.23 7.82
C LYS A 478 12.25 4.02 7.93
N ILE A 479 11.15 3.39 8.35
CA ILE A 479 9.91 4.14 8.62
C ILE A 479 10.13 5.15 9.74
N PHE A 480 10.90 4.80 10.77
CA PHE A 480 11.14 5.68 11.89
C PHE A 480 12.15 6.80 11.57
N THR A 481 13.15 6.56 10.72
CA THR A 481 14.20 7.53 10.39
C THR A 481 13.92 8.35 9.13
N ASP A 482 13.40 7.72 8.08
CA ASP A 482 13.38 8.28 6.72
C ASP A 482 12.00 8.83 6.34
N VAL A 483 10.91 8.35 6.96
CA VAL A 483 9.59 8.92 6.72
C VAL A 483 9.58 10.27 7.43
N PRO A 484 9.58 11.40 6.70
CA PRO A 484 9.36 12.68 7.35
C PRO A 484 8.07 12.49 8.11
N SER A 485 8.06 12.75 9.42
CA SER A 485 6.79 12.91 10.12
C SER A 485 5.95 13.76 9.19
N THR A 486 4.79 13.26 8.78
CA THR A 486 3.77 14.09 8.17
C THR A 486 3.45 15.12 9.24
N ASN A 487 4.29 16.15 9.29
CA ASN A 487 4.04 17.40 9.90
C ASN A 487 2.89 17.89 9.04
N GLU A 488 1.69 17.44 9.40
CA GLU A 488 0.57 18.34 9.46
C GLU A 488 1.19 19.64 9.94
N VAL A 489 1.29 20.61 9.04
CA VAL A 489 1.58 21.96 9.44
C VAL A 489 0.38 22.31 10.31
N LYS A 490 0.47 22.02 11.63
CA LYS A 490 -0.61 22.15 12.63
C LYS A 490 -1.15 23.58 12.75
N LYS A 491 -0.65 24.48 11.90
CA LYS A 491 -0.80 25.92 11.90
C LYS A 491 -0.96 26.48 10.47
N LEU A 492 -1.52 25.72 9.53
CA LEU A 492 -1.93 26.29 8.23
C LEU A 492 -2.92 27.46 8.41
N ASN A 493 -3.75 27.41 9.46
CA ASN A 493 -4.69 28.47 9.83
C ASN A 493 -4.18 29.38 10.96
N ARG A 494 -2.87 29.39 11.28
CA ARG A 494 -2.37 30.35 12.27
C ARG A 494 -2.42 31.73 11.65
N LYS A 495 -3.39 32.52 12.09
CA LYS A 495 -3.49 33.96 11.80
C LYS A 495 -2.16 34.62 12.14
N ILE A 496 -1.42 35.05 11.10
CA ILE A 496 -0.20 35.82 11.26
C ILE A 496 -0.65 37.27 11.47
N LEU A 497 -0.52 37.80 12.69
CA LEU A 497 -0.97 39.14 13.06
C LEU A 497 -0.53 40.22 12.06
N ASN A 498 0.73 40.18 11.62
CA ASN A 498 1.25 41.13 10.63
C ASN A 498 0.55 41.02 9.27
N GLN A 499 0.16 39.80 8.86
CA GLN A 499 -0.55 39.57 7.61
C GLN A 499 -2.00 40.05 7.71
N GLU A 500 -2.69 39.77 8.82
CA GLU A 500 -4.06 40.27 9.06
C GLU A 500 -4.09 41.80 9.13
N GLN A 501 -3.13 42.42 9.81
CA GLN A 501 -3.00 43.89 9.86
C GLN A 501 -2.70 44.50 8.49
N SER A 502 -1.83 43.86 7.69
CA SER A 502 -1.54 44.31 6.32
C SER A 502 -2.75 44.20 5.41
N TYR A 503 -3.52 43.10 5.55
CA TYR A 503 -4.75 42.89 4.78
C TYR A 503 -5.83 43.90 5.19
N ALA A 504 -6.09 44.11 6.48
CA ALA A 504 -7.03 45.13 6.96
C ALA A 504 -6.67 46.54 6.46
N ALA A 505 -5.39 46.94 6.59
CA ALA A 505 -4.92 48.24 6.12
C ALA A 505 -5.02 48.41 4.58
N TYR A 506 -4.88 47.32 3.82
CA TYR A 506 -5.13 47.32 2.38
C TYR A 506 -6.61 47.54 2.07
N TYR A 507 -7.52 46.79 2.71
CA TYR A 507 -8.96 46.92 2.48
C TYR A 507 -9.50 48.30 2.85
N ASP A 508 -9.04 48.89 3.96
CA ASP A 508 -9.41 50.26 4.36
C ASP A 508 -8.99 51.28 3.28
N LYS A 509 -7.82 51.08 2.66
CA LYS A 509 -7.34 51.94 1.57
C LYS A 509 -8.13 51.72 0.28
N VAL A 510 -8.54 50.49 -0.04
CA VAL A 510 -9.34 50.19 -1.25
C VAL A 510 -10.75 50.78 -1.16
N GLN A 511 -11.36 50.79 0.04
CA GLN A 511 -12.73 51.26 0.21
C GLN A 511 -12.87 52.79 0.27
N LYS A 512 -11.79 53.52 0.57
CA LYS A 512 -11.76 54.98 0.51
C LYS A 512 -11.73 55.45 -0.94
N LYS A 513 -12.91 55.69 -1.54
CA LYS A 513 -13.06 56.30 -2.87
C LYS A 513 -12.82 57.80 -2.82
N ASP A 514 -11.58 58.19 -2.58
CA ASP A 514 -11.13 59.57 -2.72
C ASP A 514 -10.37 59.74 -4.05
N ASN A 515 -10.51 60.88 -4.72
CA ASN A 515 -9.73 61.21 -5.94
C ASN A 515 -8.27 61.60 -5.63
N ILE A 516 -7.71 61.15 -4.51
CA ILE A 516 -6.36 61.47 -4.07
C ILE A 516 -5.45 60.23 -4.11
N VAL A 517 -4.17 60.45 -4.40
CA VAL A 517 -3.18 59.36 -4.47
C VAL A 517 -2.91 58.82 -3.06
N PRO A 518 -3.07 57.51 -2.80
CA PRO A 518 -2.76 56.93 -1.50
C PRO A 518 -1.25 56.84 -1.26
N ASN A 519 -0.84 56.83 0.01
CA ASN A 519 0.54 56.51 0.38
C ASN A 519 0.78 55.00 0.25
N VAL A 520 1.60 54.62 -0.72
CA VAL A 520 1.96 53.22 -1.02
C VAL A 520 3.38 52.87 -0.57
N LYS A 521 4.13 53.80 0.03
CA LYS A 521 5.49 53.53 0.54
C LYS A 521 5.46 52.41 1.58
N GLY A 522 6.35 51.42 1.41
CA GLY A 522 6.44 50.22 2.25
C GLY A 522 5.48 49.09 1.87
N MET A 523 4.52 49.31 0.96
CA MET A 523 3.67 48.24 0.42
C MET A 523 4.46 47.33 -0.51
N THR A 524 4.02 46.09 -0.66
CA THR A 524 4.57 45.21 -1.70
C THR A 524 4.23 45.77 -3.07
N GLY A 525 5.11 45.56 -4.06
CA GLY A 525 4.85 46.02 -5.43
C GLY A 525 3.51 45.55 -5.98
N MET A 526 3.12 44.31 -5.68
CA MET A 526 1.86 43.72 -6.15
C MET A 526 0.63 44.41 -5.53
N ASP A 527 0.63 44.63 -4.21
CA ASP A 527 -0.50 45.31 -3.54
C ASP A 527 -0.60 46.78 -3.94
N ALA A 528 0.54 47.45 -4.14
CA ALA A 528 0.56 48.86 -4.57
C ALA A 528 0.00 49.03 -5.99
N VAL A 529 0.33 48.11 -6.90
CA VAL A 529 -0.21 48.11 -8.27
C VAL A 529 -1.71 47.88 -8.25
N ALA A 530 -2.17 46.83 -7.57
CA ALA A 530 -3.59 46.51 -7.49
C ALA A 530 -4.41 47.66 -6.89
N LEU A 531 -3.91 48.30 -5.82
CA LEU A 531 -4.57 49.46 -5.21
C LEU A 531 -4.67 50.65 -6.19
N LEU A 532 -3.55 51.05 -6.79
CA LEU A 532 -3.50 52.24 -7.64
C LEU A 532 -4.26 52.05 -8.96
N GLU A 533 -4.23 50.85 -9.55
CA GLU A 533 -5.00 50.54 -10.76
C GLU A 533 -6.51 50.49 -10.48
N ASN A 534 -6.93 49.99 -9.31
CA ASN A 534 -8.34 50.06 -8.88
C ASN A 534 -8.81 51.50 -8.68
N PHE A 535 -7.91 52.42 -8.28
CA PHE A 535 -8.19 53.86 -8.22
C PHE A 535 -8.22 54.52 -9.60
N GLY A 536 -7.79 53.81 -10.65
CA GLY A 536 -7.81 54.28 -12.04
C GLY A 536 -6.51 54.94 -12.50
N LEU A 537 -5.39 54.75 -11.78
CA LEU A 537 -4.05 55.17 -12.22
C LEU A 537 -3.40 54.09 -13.10
N LYS A 538 -2.43 54.48 -13.93
CA LYS A 538 -1.56 53.54 -14.66
C LYS A 538 -0.21 53.43 -13.96
N VAL A 539 0.16 52.24 -13.52
CA VAL A 539 1.37 52.05 -12.70
C VAL A 539 2.56 51.63 -13.57
N LYS A 540 3.68 52.34 -13.46
CA LYS A 540 4.99 51.92 -13.98
C LYS A 540 5.89 51.54 -12.82
N ILE A 541 6.55 50.38 -12.91
CA ILE A 541 7.36 49.82 -11.83
C ILE A 541 8.83 49.82 -12.27
N LYS A 542 9.72 50.25 -11.37
CA LYS A 542 11.17 50.07 -11.48
C LYS A 542 11.69 49.33 -10.25
N GLY A 543 12.24 48.12 -10.45
CA GLY A 543 12.75 47.27 -9.37
C GLY A 543 11.75 46.20 -8.91
N ILE A 544 12.14 45.44 -7.88
CA ILE A 544 11.38 44.33 -7.30
C ILE A 544 11.45 44.48 -5.77
N GLY A 545 10.36 44.22 -5.06
CA GLY A 545 10.34 44.29 -3.59
C GLY A 545 9.24 45.21 -3.06
N LYS A 546 9.58 46.06 -2.10
CA LYS A 546 8.65 47.01 -1.49
C LYS A 546 8.82 48.39 -2.10
N VAL A 547 7.73 49.17 -2.16
CA VAL A 547 7.76 50.53 -2.69
C VAL A 547 8.62 51.41 -1.78
N LYS A 548 9.73 51.91 -2.30
CA LYS A 548 10.60 52.87 -1.63
C LYS A 548 10.16 54.29 -1.89
N GLN A 549 9.72 54.56 -3.12
CA GLN A 549 9.31 55.88 -3.59
C GLN A 549 8.17 55.78 -4.61
N GLN A 550 7.31 56.80 -4.62
CA GLN A 550 6.23 57.00 -5.60
C GLN A 550 6.40 58.37 -6.25
N SER A 551 6.16 58.48 -7.56
CA SER A 551 6.41 59.71 -8.32
C SER A 551 5.37 60.81 -8.09
N ILE A 552 4.17 60.46 -7.59
CA ILE A 552 3.11 61.40 -7.24
C ILE A 552 2.96 61.35 -5.72
N LEU A 553 2.94 62.52 -5.07
CA LEU A 553 2.93 62.60 -3.62
C LEU A 553 1.58 62.12 -3.06
N PRO A 554 1.57 61.44 -1.90
CA PRO A 554 0.33 61.07 -1.24
C PRO A 554 -0.56 62.29 -0.96
N GLY A 555 -1.87 62.15 -1.17
CA GLY A 555 -2.86 63.22 -0.95
C GLY A 555 -3.06 64.16 -2.15
N GLN A 556 -2.26 64.06 -3.21
CA GLN A 556 -2.49 64.84 -4.44
C GLN A 556 -3.68 64.30 -5.22
N VAL A 557 -4.50 65.21 -5.77
CA VAL A 557 -5.60 64.84 -6.66
C VAL A 557 -5.04 64.28 -7.98
N PHE A 558 -5.59 63.16 -8.45
CA PHE A 558 -5.18 62.56 -9.72
C PHE A 558 -6.31 62.50 -10.74
N THR A 559 -5.95 62.42 -12.02
CA THR A 559 -6.89 62.19 -13.11
C THR A 559 -6.88 60.72 -13.55
N LYS A 560 -8.03 60.22 -14.03
CA LYS A 560 -8.16 58.85 -14.50
C LYS A 560 -7.16 58.59 -15.64
N ASN A 561 -6.45 57.46 -15.57
CA ASN A 561 -5.35 57.04 -16.44
C ASN A 561 -4.03 57.83 -16.30
N GLN A 562 -3.89 58.70 -15.30
CA GLN A 562 -2.61 59.34 -15.01
C GLN A 562 -1.55 58.29 -14.63
N VAL A 563 -0.33 58.47 -15.15
CA VAL A 563 0.77 57.51 -14.93
C VAL A 563 1.49 57.85 -13.63
N ILE A 564 1.61 56.85 -12.74
CA ILE A 564 2.41 56.92 -11.52
C ILE A 564 3.57 55.92 -11.63
N THR A 565 4.79 56.38 -11.34
CA THR A 565 5.99 55.52 -11.33
C THR A 565 6.34 55.17 -9.89
N LEU A 566 6.53 53.88 -9.63
CA LEU A 566 6.97 53.34 -8.35
C LEU A 566 8.40 52.82 -8.47
N GLU A 567 9.25 53.19 -7.51
CA GLU A 567 10.59 52.63 -7.34
C GLU A 567 10.60 51.66 -6.17
N LEU A 568 11.03 50.43 -6.44
CA LEU A 568 10.97 49.30 -5.52
C LEU A 568 12.39 48.86 -5.15
N SER A 569 12.56 48.45 -3.90
CA SER A 569 13.80 47.90 -3.36
C SER A 569 13.56 46.68 -2.49
#